data_AF-A0A9E4DCY9-F1
#
_entry.id   AF-A0A9E4DCY9-F1
#
_cell.length_a   1.000
_cell.length_b   1.000
_cell.length_c   1.000
_cell.angle_alpha   90.00
_cell.angle_beta   90.00
_cell.angle_gamma   90.00
#
_symmetry.space_group_name_H-M   'P 1'
#
loop_
_entity.id
_entity.type
_entity.pdbx_description
1 polymer ?
#
loop_
_entity_poly.entity_id
_entity_poly.type
_entity_poly.pdbx_seq_one_letter_code
_entity_poly.pdbx_strand_id
1 'polypeptide(L)'
;PQITIGGLAFRDVGAVVSWVEPPATLACLSTAGLMGASLLQAAIWQIDFQTKQITMASSLAGLPGLSDAMRIPFKRSDAAGSPRIPVGVSDSNDVSLLIDLGFNGSIAIPTALLESAGDRISDTAPTEVGQASSTVFGSAPSTVRIAQVRELRLGELRLKDFPVITGTAVSDFHVGIDFLRHFRVTVDWRNDELYLELREPQVALYDDFATYGFKPQPHDGGLVVGALWRGSSAAKAGLELGDRLVEIDGQDTTAPNFDAMCTLLNDVGLYGSNDATIAVTRLRNGVRETLQVARTPLLPGK
;
A
#
# COMPACT_ATOMS: atom_id res chain seq x y z
N PRO A 1 29.05 7.39 -8.73
CA PRO A 1 28.84 6.21 -7.84
C PRO A 1 28.26 5.05 -8.67
N GLN A 2 28.53 3.78 -8.32
CA GLN A 2 28.01 2.62 -9.04
C GLN A 2 27.33 1.66 -8.06
N ILE A 3 26.17 1.12 -8.45
CA ILE A 3 25.49 0.01 -7.79
C ILE A 3 25.28 -1.11 -8.80
N THR A 4 25.34 -2.37 -8.35
CA THR A 4 25.12 -3.55 -9.21
C THR A 4 23.92 -4.33 -8.70
N ILE A 5 22.94 -4.58 -9.57
CA ILE A 5 21.72 -5.33 -9.24
C ILE A 5 21.50 -6.36 -10.34
N GLY A 6 21.34 -7.64 -9.97
CA GLY A 6 21.07 -8.72 -10.93
C GLY A 6 22.11 -8.83 -12.06
N GLY A 7 23.37 -8.46 -11.80
CA GLY A 7 24.45 -8.45 -12.79
C GLY A 7 24.52 -7.21 -13.68
N LEU A 8 23.58 -6.26 -13.54
CA LEU A 8 23.60 -4.98 -14.26
C LEU A 8 24.21 -3.86 -13.41
N ALA A 9 25.09 -3.06 -14.00
CA ALA A 9 25.73 -1.93 -13.36
C ALA A 9 24.97 -0.63 -13.66
N PHE A 10 24.52 0.05 -12.61
CA PHE A 10 23.88 1.36 -12.67
C PHE A 10 24.88 2.42 -12.22
N ARG A 11 25.07 3.45 -13.03
CA ARG A 11 26.04 4.53 -12.79
C ARG A 11 25.31 5.85 -12.61
N ASP A 12 25.87 6.71 -11.78
CA ASP A 12 25.42 8.09 -11.55
C ASP A 12 23.94 8.20 -11.13
N VAL A 13 23.49 7.19 -10.37
CA VAL A 13 22.17 7.17 -9.74
C VAL A 13 22.18 8.11 -8.55
N GLY A 14 21.23 9.05 -8.54
CA GLY A 14 20.96 9.89 -7.37
C GLY A 14 20.43 9.02 -6.21
N ALA A 15 21.09 9.12 -5.05
CA ALA A 15 20.74 8.35 -3.87
C ALA A 15 20.73 9.26 -2.63
N VAL A 16 19.84 8.94 -1.70
CA VAL A 16 19.83 9.52 -0.36
C VAL A 16 20.49 8.49 0.57
N VAL A 17 21.58 8.88 1.23
CA VAL A 17 22.36 7.98 2.11
C VAL A 17 21.84 7.95 3.54
N SER A 18 20.89 8.81 3.90
CA SER A 18 20.20 8.79 5.19
C SER A 18 19.02 7.82 5.15
N TRP A 19 19.30 6.52 5.07
CA TRP A 19 18.25 5.50 5.26
C TRP A 19 17.73 5.56 6.70
N VAL A 20 16.50 5.12 6.89
CA VAL A 20 15.82 5.21 8.18
C VAL A 20 16.62 4.44 9.24
N GLU A 21 17.09 5.16 10.26
CA GLU A 21 17.80 4.56 11.39
C GLU A 21 16.81 3.80 12.28
N PRO A 22 17.13 2.57 12.70
CA PRO A 22 16.37 1.87 13.72
C PRO A 22 16.26 2.68 15.03
N PRO A 23 15.11 2.66 15.73
CA PRO A 23 13.94 1.83 15.46
C PRO A 23 12.86 2.55 14.62
N ALA A 24 12.63 2.06 13.38
CA ALA A 24 11.53 2.52 12.54
C ALA A 24 10.91 1.36 11.74
N THR A 25 9.60 1.35 11.60
CA THR A 25 8.86 0.24 10.96
C THR A 25 9.32 -0.06 9.53
N LEU A 26 9.71 0.95 8.75
CA LEU A 26 10.24 0.75 7.40
C LEU A 26 11.59 0.03 7.37
N ALA A 27 12.40 0.16 8.42
CA ALA A 27 13.66 -0.60 8.53
C ALA A 27 13.40 -2.11 8.77
N CYS A 28 12.19 -2.50 9.17
CA CYS A 28 11.78 -3.92 9.18
C CYS A 28 11.48 -4.48 7.78
N LEU A 29 11.15 -3.63 6.80
CA LEU A 29 10.90 -4.07 5.42
C LEU A 29 12.20 -4.28 4.63
N SER A 30 13.20 -3.43 4.89
CA SER A 30 14.52 -3.53 4.27
C SER A 30 15.57 -2.85 5.13
N THR A 31 16.61 -3.60 5.48
CA THR A 31 17.84 -3.07 6.09
C THR A 31 18.80 -2.49 5.05
N ALA A 32 18.56 -2.74 3.76
CA ALA A 32 19.42 -2.31 2.65
C ALA A 32 18.95 -1.01 1.97
N GLY A 33 17.78 -0.48 2.33
CA GLY A 33 17.17 0.68 1.70
C GLY A 33 16.10 0.37 0.66
N LEU A 34 15.67 1.40 -0.07
CA LEU A 34 14.66 1.32 -1.14
C LEU A 34 15.24 1.76 -2.47
N MET A 35 14.80 1.10 -3.55
CA MET A 35 15.09 1.53 -4.92
C MET A 35 13.98 2.46 -5.39
N GLY A 36 14.31 3.76 -5.48
CA GLY A 36 13.39 4.77 -6.00
C GLY A 36 13.48 4.96 -7.52
N ALA A 37 12.61 5.82 -8.05
CA ALA A 37 12.57 6.16 -9.47
C ALA A 37 13.93 6.60 -10.04
N SER A 38 14.79 7.21 -9.21
CA SER A 38 16.13 7.66 -9.62
C SER A 38 17.00 6.52 -10.17
N LEU A 39 16.82 5.30 -9.66
CA LEU A 39 17.45 4.09 -10.16
C LEU A 39 16.60 3.45 -11.25
N LEU A 40 15.30 3.32 -11.01
CA LEU A 40 14.40 2.58 -11.91
C LEU A 40 14.38 3.18 -13.32
N GLN A 41 14.50 4.50 -13.45
CA GLN A 41 14.47 5.18 -14.75
C GLN A 41 15.62 4.83 -15.70
N ALA A 42 16.64 4.12 -15.23
CA ALA A 42 17.77 3.69 -16.04
C ALA A 42 17.49 2.41 -16.87
N ALA A 43 16.37 1.72 -16.65
CA ALA A 43 16.04 0.47 -17.33
C ALA A 43 14.53 0.31 -17.56
N ILE A 44 14.16 -0.75 -18.27
CA ILE A 44 12.78 -1.24 -18.35
C ILE A 44 12.60 -2.28 -17.25
N TRP A 45 11.50 -2.16 -16.51
CA TRP A 45 11.18 -3.06 -15.40
C TRP A 45 9.85 -3.73 -15.67
N GLN A 46 9.85 -5.06 -15.70
CA GLN A 46 8.63 -5.85 -15.74
C GLN A 46 8.44 -6.58 -14.41
N ILE A 47 7.25 -6.45 -13.82
CA ILE A 47 6.87 -7.06 -12.56
C ILE A 47 5.70 -7.99 -12.83
N ASP A 48 5.90 -9.27 -12.53
CA ASP A 48 4.89 -10.32 -12.63
C ASP A 48 4.58 -10.81 -11.22
N PHE A 49 3.45 -10.35 -10.67
CA PHE A 49 3.04 -10.67 -9.31
C PHE A 49 2.60 -12.13 -9.14
N GLN A 50 2.08 -12.76 -10.21
CA GLN A 50 1.68 -14.17 -10.20
C GLN A 50 2.90 -15.08 -10.09
N THR A 51 3.95 -14.82 -10.87
CA THR A 51 5.18 -15.61 -10.83
C THR A 51 6.20 -15.09 -9.82
N LYS A 52 5.90 -13.98 -9.13
CA LYS A 52 6.79 -13.29 -8.19
C LYS A 52 8.15 -12.95 -8.82
N GLN A 53 8.14 -12.49 -10.06
CA GLN A 53 9.35 -12.18 -10.83
C GLN A 53 9.45 -10.69 -11.13
N ILE A 54 10.66 -10.14 -10.96
CA ILE A 54 11.03 -8.81 -11.44
C ILE A 54 12.10 -9.00 -12.52
N THR A 55 11.84 -8.51 -13.72
CA THR A 55 12.73 -8.59 -14.88
C THR A 55 13.23 -7.19 -15.22
N MET A 56 14.55 -7.04 -15.33
CA MET A 56 15.20 -5.84 -15.85
C MET A 56 15.60 -6.07 -17.31
N ALA A 57 15.30 -5.11 -18.19
CA ALA A 57 15.65 -5.19 -19.60
C ALA A 57 16.12 -3.84 -20.15
N SER A 58 16.96 -3.89 -21.18
CA SER A 58 17.39 -2.72 -21.96
C SER A 58 16.49 -2.42 -23.15
N SER A 59 15.62 -3.36 -23.52
CA SER A 59 14.65 -3.25 -24.61
C SER A 59 13.41 -4.08 -24.31
N LEU A 60 12.29 -3.75 -24.96
CA LEU A 60 11.04 -4.52 -24.87
C LEU A 60 11.13 -5.91 -25.53
N ALA A 61 12.15 -6.16 -26.36
CA ALA A 61 12.28 -7.41 -27.09
C ALA A 61 12.43 -8.61 -26.12
N GLY A 62 11.58 -9.62 -26.31
CA GLY A 62 11.57 -10.83 -25.48
C GLY A 62 10.81 -10.70 -24.15
N LEU A 63 10.28 -9.52 -23.82
CA LEU A 63 9.37 -9.39 -22.68
C LEU A 63 7.98 -9.93 -23.06
N PRO A 64 7.41 -10.86 -22.27
CA PRO A 64 6.08 -11.40 -22.55
C PRO A 64 4.99 -10.38 -22.21
N GLY A 65 3.80 -10.59 -22.79
CA GLY A 65 2.58 -9.87 -22.39
C GLY A 65 2.41 -8.46 -22.95
N LEU A 66 3.32 -8.00 -23.82
CA LEU A 66 3.26 -6.62 -24.34
C LEU A 66 2.18 -6.42 -25.42
N SER A 67 1.81 -7.46 -26.16
CA SER A 67 0.82 -7.38 -27.25
C SER A 67 -0.60 -7.12 -26.76
N ASP A 68 -0.94 -7.72 -25.62
CA ASP A 68 -2.28 -7.69 -25.02
C ASP A 68 -2.36 -6.66 -23.88
N ALA A 69 -1.27 -5.93 -23.64
CA ALA A 69 -1.20 -4.91 -22.61
C ALA A 69 -1.84 -3.60 -23.06
N MET A 70 -2.50 -2.96 -22.10
CA MET A 70 -2.86 -1.55 -22.22
C MET A 70 -1.60 -0.71 -22.20
N ARG A 71 -1.36 0.04 -23.28
CA ARG A 71 -0.22 0.95 -23.41
C ARG A 71 -0.63 2.37 -23.05
N ILE A 72 0.01 2.94 -22.03
CA ILE A 72 -0.33 4.24 -21.46
C ILE A 72 0.94 5.10 -21.42
N PRO A 73 0.99 6.25 -22.11
CA PRO A 73 2.11 7.16 -21.96
C PRO A 73 2.10 7.78 -20.55
N PHE A 74 3.27 7.95 -19.95
CA PHE A 74 3.43 8.66 -18.69
C PHE A 74 4.31 9.89 -18.85
N LYS A 75 4.23 10.80 -17.87
CA LYS A 75 5.17 11.91 -17.72
C LYS A 75 5.99 11.71 -16.46
N ARG A 76 7.26 12.08 -16.50
CA ARG A 76 8.10 12.15 -15.31
C ARG A 76 7.77 13.43 -14.55
N SER A 77 7.32 13.30 -13.31
CA SER A 77 6.85 14.45 -12.53
C SER A 77 7.95 15.15 -11.72
N ASP A 78 9.15 14.60 -11.67
CA ASP A 78 10.29 15.13 -10.91
C ASP A 78 11.63 14.68 -11.52
N ALA A 79 12.73 15.17 -10.92
CA ALA A 79 14.10 14.82 -11.33
C ALA A 79 14.46 13.35 -11.05
N ALA A 80 13.75 12.68 -10.13
CA ALA A 80 13.94 11.26 -9.88
C ALA A 80 13.29 10.40 -10.98
N GLY A 81 12.41 10.98 -11.81
CA GLY A 81 11.75 10.26 -12.89
C GLY A 81 10.47 9.56 -12.46
N SER A 82 9.80 10.03 -11.40
CA SER A 82 8.55 9.44 -10.91
C SER A 82 7.47 9.44 -12.02
N PRO A 83 6.93 8.27 -12.41
CA PRO A 83 6.02 8.14 -13.55
C PRO A 83 4.57 8.47 -13.16
N ARG A 84 3.99 9.49 -13.81
CA ARG A 84 2.56 9.82 -13.70
C ARG A 84 1.83 9.59 -15.00
N ILE A 85 0.74 8.83 -14.95
CA ILE A 85 -0.15 8.60 -16.09
C ILE A 85 -1.35 9.55 -16.06
N PRO A 86 -1.87 9.97 -17.22
CA PRO A 86 -3.14 10.67 -17.29
C PRO A 86 -4.29 9.72 -16.98
N VAL A 87 -5.23 10.17 -16.14
CA VAL A 87 -6.46 9.44 -15.83
C VAL A 87 -7.64 10.41 -15.74
N GLY A 88 -8.85 9.89 -15.91
CA GLY A 88 -10.08 10.62 -15.59
C GLY A 88 -10.68 10.12 -14.27
N VAL A 89 -11.18 11.04 -13.45
CA VAL A 89 -11.91 10.74 -12.22
C VAL A 89 -13.24 11.46 -12.30
N SER A 90 -14.34 10.72 -12.40
CA SER A 90 -15.70 11.25 -12.37
C SER A 90 -15.87 12.45 -13.32
N ASP A 91 -16.09 13.67 -12.84
CA ASP A 91 -16.30 14.84 -13.71
C ASP A 91 -14.98 15.51 -14.17
N SER A 92 -13.83 15.06 -13.67
CA SER A 92 -12.49 15.55 -14.04
C SER A 92 -11.82 14.63 -15.06
N ASN A 93 -11.34 15.20 -16.17
CA ASN A 93 -10.67 14.43 -17.24
C ASN A 93 -9.16 14.63 -17.32
N ASP A 94 -8.63 15.65 -16.68
CA ASP A 94 -7.22 16.06 -16.78
C ASP A 94 -6.49 15.95 -15.44
N VAL A 95 -6.52 14.76 -14.84
CA VAL A 95 -5.79 14.47 -13.60
C VAL A 95 -4.69 13.45 -13.85
N SER A 96 -3.68 13.44 -13.00
CA SER A 96 -2.54 12.53 -13.15
C SER A 96 -2.37 11.67 -11.91
N LEU A 97 -2.13 10.39 -12.12
CA LEU A 97 -1.97 9.36 -11.10
C LEU A 97 -0.52 8.90 -11.09
N LEU A 98 0.13 8.97 -9.93
CA LEU A 98 1.48 8.44 -9.73
C LEU A 98 1.43 6.90 -9.66
N ILE A 99 2.29 6.22 -10.42
CA ILE A 99 2.53 4.79 -10.25
C ILE A 99 3.52 4.60 -9.09
N ASP A 100 3.04 4.14 -7.95
CA ASP A 100 3.82 3.99 -6.72
C ASP A 100 3.99 2.51 -6.34
N LEU A 101 5.07 1.91 -6.83
CA LEU A 101 5.42 0.52 -6.50
C LEU A 101 5.84 0.33 -5.02
N GLY A 102 6.05 1.42 -4.27
CA GLY A 102 6.35 1.40 -2.84
C GLY A 102 5.10 1.50 -1.94
N PHE A 103 3.92 1.75 -2.53
CA PHE A 103 2.66 1.81 -1.80
C PHE A 103 1.99 0.44 -1.77
N ASN A 104 1.75 -0.09 -0.56
CA ASN A 104 1.11 -1.39 -0.39
C ASN A 104 -0.38 -1.41 -0.75
N GLY A 105 -1.07 -0.26 -0.73
CA GLY A 105 -2.51 -0.19 -0.97
C GLY A 105 -2.90 -0.16 -2.45
N SER A 106 -4.21 -0.01 -2.70
CA SER A 106 -4.78 0.04 -4.05
C SER A 106 -4.64 1.44 -4.65
N ILE A 107 -5.68 2.28 -4.60
CA ILE A 107 -5.64 3.66 -5.10
C ILE A 107 -5.91 4.62 -3.96
N ALA A 108 -5.07 5.63 -3.80
CA ALA A 108 -5.24 6.68 -2.81
C ALA A 108 -5.36 8.04 -3.49
N ILE A 109 -6.42 8.79 -3.17
CA ILE A 109 -6.76 10.09 -3.76
C ILE A 109 -6.93 11.17 -2.68
N PRO A 110 -6.33 12.36 -2.83
CA PRO A 110 -6.56 13.46 -1.90
C PRO A 110 -8.03 13.85 -1.87
N THR A 111 -8.56 14.16 -0.67
CA THR A 111 -9.97 14.51 -0.48
C THR A 111 -10.39 15.67 -1.38
N ALA A 112 -9.55 16.72 -1.50
CA ALA A 112 -9.82 17.86 -2.36
C ALA A 112 -9.95 17.48 -3.85
N LEU A 113 -9.14 16.52 -4.32
CA LEU A 113 -9.21 16.07 -5.71
C LEU A 113 -10.51 15.29 -5.96
N LEU A 114 -10.84 14.37 -5.05
CA LEU A 114 -12.09 13.60 -5.09
C LEU A 114 -13.32 14.52 -5.12
N GLU A 115 -13.35 15.53 -4.24
CA GLU A 115 -14.45 16.50 -4.16
C GLU A 115 -14.53 17.39 -5.41
N SER A 116 -13.37 17.84 -5.93
CA SER A 116 -13.31 18.64 -7.16
C SER A 116 -13.77 17.86 -8.41
N ALA A 117 -13.65 16.54 -8.37
CA ALA A 117 -14.14 15.62 -9.40
C ALA A 117 -15.65 15.33 -9.28
N GLY A 118 -16.35 15.99 -8.34
CA GLY A 118 -17.79 15.88 -8.15
C GLY A 118 -18.23 14.70 -7.27
N ASP A 119 -17.29 13.98 -6.67
CA ASP A 119 -17.59 12.88 -5.75
C ASP A 119 -17.68 13.38 -4.30
N ARG A 120 -18.27 12.55 -3.42
CA ARG A 120 -18.43 12.85 -2.01
C ARG A 120 -18.09 11.65 -1.15
N ILE A 121 -17.49 11.91 0.00
CA ILE A 121 -17.26 10.88 1.00
C ILE A 121 -18.55 10.68 1.79
N SER A 122 -19.08 9.45 1.79
CA SER A 122 -20.26 9.11 2.61
C SER A 122 -19.99 9.32 4.10
N ASP A 123 -21.01 9.76 4.85
CA ASP A 123 -20.96 9.81 6.32
C ASP A 123 -20.78 8.42 6.94
N THR A 124 -21.19 7.37 6.23
CA THR A 124 -21.03 5.96 6.61
C THR A 124 -19.77 5.30 6.06
N ALA A 125 -18.90 6.06 5.39
CA ALA A 125 -17.65 5.53 4.83
C ALA A 125 -16.81 4.86 5.93
N PRO A 126 -16.28 3.64 5.69
CA PRO A 126 -15.31 3.03 6.60
C PRO A 126 -14.22 4.04 6.92
N THR A 127 -13.92 4.19 8.21
CA THR A 127 -12.98 5.20 8.71
C THR A 127 -11.99 4.59 9.69
N GLU A 128 -10.70 4.69 9.38
CA GLU A 128 -9.57 4.36 10.26
C GLU A 128 -9.05 5.62 10.95
N VAL A 129 -8.74 5.50 12.23
CA VAL A 129 -8.15 6.57 13.04
C VAL A 129 -6.86 6.08 13.71
N GLY A 130 -6.00 7.01 14.10
CA GLY A 130 -4.71 6.71 14.74
C GLY A 130 -3.57 6.95 13.76
N GLN A 131 -2.52 6.15 13.81
CA GLN A 131 -1.39 6.24 12.89
C GLN A 131 -1.61 5.30 11.69
N ALA A 132 -2.52 5.67 10.80
CA ALA A 132 -2.97 4.82 9.69
C ALA A 132 -1.90 4.53 8.61
N SER A 133 -0.86 5.38 8.52
CA SER A 133 0.21 5.29 7.52
C SER A 133 1.60 5.45 8.17
N SER A 134 2.60 4.78 7.59
CA SER A 134 4.02 4.91 7.92
C SER A 134 4.80 5.26 6.65
N THR A 135 5.63 6.29 6.71
CA THR A 135 6.45 6.77 5.59
C THR A 135 7.93 6.83 5.98
N VAL A 136 8.81 7.08 5.01
CA VAL A 136 10.25 7.30 5.28
C VAL A 136 10.51 8.49 6.20
N PHE A 137 9.54 9.40 6.32
CA PHE A 137 9.57 10.57 7.19
C PHE A 137 8.85 10.35 8.53
N GLY A 138 8.43 9.12 8.84
CA GLY A 138 7.73 8.75 10.06
C GLY A 138 6.22 8.55 9.90
N SER A 139 5.54 8.40 11.04
CA SER A 139 4.08 8.28 11.15
C SER A 139 3.50 9.46 11.95
N ALA A 140 2.29 9.88 11.58
CA ALA A 140 1.55 10.91 12.29
C ALA A 140 0.09 10.48 12.50
N PRO A 141 -0.58 10.99 13.55
CA PRO A 141 -2.02 10.83 13.68
C PRO A 141 -2.73 11.28 12.42
N SER A 142 -3.56 10.41 11.89
CA SER A 142 -4.24 10.60 10.62
C SER A 142 -5.61 9.93 10.64
N THR A 143 -6.46 10.36 9.72
CA THR A 143 -7.71 9.71 9.40
C THR A 143 -7.64 9.21 7.98
N VAL A 144 -7.96 7.93 7.80
CA VAL A 144 -8.10 7.30 6.50
C VAL A 144 -9.55 6.88 6.33
N ARG A 145 -10.09 7.04 5.13
CA ARG A 145 -11.44 6.61 4.75
C ARG A 145 -11.40 5.83 3.45
N ILE A 146 -12.35 4.90 3.31
CA ILE A 146 -12.64 4.25 2.03
C ILE A 146 -13.83 5.00 1.41
N ALA A 147 -13.56 5.80 0.39
CA ALA A 147 -14.57 6.49 -0.40
C ALA A 147 -14.85 5.71 -1.70
N GLN A 148 -15.87 6.12 -2.45
CA GLN A 148 -16.15 5.58 -3.77
C GLN A 148 -16.05 6.70 -4.81
N VAL A 149 -15.34 6.41 -5.91
CA VAL A 149 -15.40 7.25 -7.12
C VAL A 149 -16.43 6.66 -8.07
N ARG A 150 -17.29 7.51 -8.64
CA ARG A 150 -18.32 7.04 -9.58
C ARG A 150 -17.71 6.37 -10.80
N GLU A 151 -16.63 6.94 -11.31
CA GLU A 151 -15.88 6.34 -12.40
C GLU A 151 -14.40 6.73 -12.35
N LEU A 152 -13.51 5.73 -12.39
CA LEU A 152 -12.09 5.91 -12.70
C LEU A 152 -11.81 5.43 -14.12
N ARG A 153 -11.18 6.29 -14.91
CA ARG A 153 -10.82 6.05 -16.31
C ARG A 153 -9.31 6.01 -16.45
N LEU A 154 -8.76 4.82 -16.69
CA LEU A 154 -7.32 4.58 -16.83
C LEU A 154 -7.10 3.85 -18.14
N GLY A 155 -6.53 4.54 -19.14
CA GLY A 155 -6.45 4.05 -20.52
C GLY A 155 -7.82 3.57 -21.03
N GLU A 156 -7.95 2.28 -21.32
CA GLU A 156 -9.19 1.64 -21.76
C GLU A 156 -10.09 1.15 -20.61
N LEU A 157 -9.57 1.09 -19.37
CA LEU A 157 -10.35 0.67 -18.20
C LEU A 157 -11.38 1.74 -17.83
N ARG A 158 -12.58 1.27 -17.49
CA ARG A 158 -13.68 2.07 -16.94
C ARG A 158 -14.17 1.39 -15.67
N LEU A 159 -13.68 1.86 -14.53
CA LEU A 159 -13.97 1.27 -13.22
C LEU A 159 -15.06 2.08 -12.55
N LYS A 160 -16.27 1.52 -12.47
CA LYS A 160 -17.43 2.17 -11.86
C LYS A 160 -17.57 1.83 -10.39
N ASP A 161 -18.02 2.81 -9.61
CA ASP A 161 -18.23 2.69 -8.15
C ASP A 161 -17.00 2.08 -7.46
N PHE A 162 -15.82 2.58 -7.83
CA PHE A 162 -14.55 2.00 -7.44
C PHE A 162 -14.11 2.54 -6.07
N PRO A 163 -13.74 1.68 -5.12
CA PRO A 163 -13.30 2.14 -3.81
C PRO A 163 -11.89 2.73 -3.86
N VAL A 164 -11.70 3.84 -3.18
CA VAL A 164 -10.42 4.55 -3.09
C VAL A 164 -10.14 4.95 -1.64
N ILE A 165 -8.87 4.99 -1.29
CA ILE A 165 -8.38 5.49 -0.01
C ILE A 165 -8.29 7.02 -0.07
N THR A 166 -8.79 7.70 0.96
CA THR A 166 -8.69 9.16 1.09
C THR A 166 -8.57 9.57 2.55
N GLY A 167 -8.34 10.86 2.82
CA GLY A 167 -8.25 11.41 4.17
C GLY A 167 -6.95 12.17 4.41
N THR A 168 -6.66 12.48 5.68
CA THR A 168 -5.57 13.40 6.05
C THR A 168 -4.18 12.81 5.83
N ALA A 169 -4.07 11.48 5.72
CA ALA A 169 -2.81 10.80 5.38
C ALA A 169 -2.48 10.84 3.88
N VAL A 170 -3.41 11.27 3.02
CA VAL A 170 -3.27 11.17 1.56
C VAL A 170 -2.97 12.55 0.98
N SER A 171 -1.69 12.78 0.68
CA SER A 171 -1.21 14.05 0.10
C SER A 171 -1.16 14.05 -1.43
N ASP A 172 -1.16 12.89 -2.07
CA ASP A 172 -1.00 12.75 -3.52
C ASP A 172 -1.93 11.67 -4.10
N PHE A 173 -2.26 11.80 -5.38
CA PHE A 173 -3.05 10.80 -6.11
C PHE A 173 -2.12 9.74 -6.70
N HIS A 174 -2.19 8.52 -6.16
CA HIS A 174 -1.28 7.43 -6.51
C HIS A 174 -1.95 6.06 -6.49
N VAL A 175 -1.34 5.12 -7.20
CA VAL A 175 -1.75 3.71 -7.27
C VAL A 175 -0.61 2.81 -6.84
N GLY A 176 -0.94 1.83 -6.00
CA GLY A 176 0.00 0.90 -5.39
C GLY A 176 -0.23 -0.54 -5.80
N ILE A 177 0.49 -1.43 -5.12
CA ILE A 177 0.65 -2.82 -5.51
C ILE A 177 -0.65 -3.63 -5.40
N ASP A 178 -1.59 -3.29 -4.51
CA ASP A 178 -2.86 -4.03 -4.41
C ASP A 178 -3.72 -3.88 -5.66
N PHE A 179 -3.62 -2.75 -6.38
CA PHE A 179 -4.25 -2.61 -7.70
C PHE A 179 -3.36 -3.21 -8.79
N LEU A 180 -2.07 -2.87 -8.77
CA LEU A 180 -1.13 -3.24 -9.83
C LEU A 180 -0.90 -4.75 -9.93
N ARG A 181 -1.09 -5.51 -8.85
CA ARG A 181 -0.94 -6.98 -8.83
C ARG A 181 -1.93 -7.73 -9.71
N HIS A 182 -3.03 -7.10 -10.12
CA HIS A 182 -3.95 -7.67 -11.11
C HIS A 182 -3.35 -7.68 -12.53
N PHE A 183 -2.21 -7.02 -12.74
CA PHE A 183 -1.54 -6.89 -14.01
C PHE A 183 -0.13 -7.48 -13.97
N ARG A 184 0.37 -7.90 -15.13
CA ARG A 184 1.81 -7.85 -15.40
C ARG A 184 2.12 -6.42 -15.78
N VAL A 185 2.96 -5.78 -14.98
CA VAL A 185 3.29 -4.36 -15.10
C VAL A 185 4.63 -4.24 -15.80
N THR A 186 4.71 -3.55 -16.93
CA THR A 186 5.99 -3.15 -17.54
C THR A 186 6.09 -1.64 -17.56
N VAL A 187 7.11 -1.09 -16.92
CA VAL A 187 7.41 0.34 -16.95
C VAL A 187 8.65 0.56 -17.81
N ASP A 188 8.44 1.19 -18.97
CA ASP A 188 9.48 1.55 -19.92
C ASP A 188 9.84 3.03 -19.78
N TRP A 189 10.78 3.32 -18.89
CA TRP A 189 11.35 4.67 -18.74
C TRP A 189 12.20 5.13 -19.93
N ARG A 190 12.50 4.28 -20.92
CA ARG A 190 13.24 4.74 -22.10
C ARG A 190 12.31 5.45 -23.08
N ASN A 191 11.06 5.01 -23.14
CA ASN A 191 10.04 5.54 -24.03
C ASN A 191 8.90 6.27 -23.30
N ASP A 192 8.97 6.36 -21.97
CA ASP A 192 7.96 6.92 -21.08
C ASP A 192 6.58 6.24 -21.23
N GLU A 193 6.59 4.90 -21.24
CA GLU A 193 5.39 4.08 -21.46
C GLU A 193 5.17 3.06 -20.35
N LEU A 194 3.92 2.96 -19.90
CA LEU A 194 3.43 1.93 -19.00
C LEU A 194 2.63 0.91 -19.81
N TYR A 195 2.92 -0.37 -19.59
CA TYR A 195 2.16 -1.49 -20.14
C TYR A 195 1.52 -2.26 -18.99
N LEU A 196 0.20 -2.42 -19.05
CA LEU A 196 -0.60 -3.18 -18.09
C LEU A 196 -1.31 -4.33 -18.81
N GLU A 197 -0.75 -5.53 -18.72
CA GLU A 197 -1.41 -6.76 -19.19
C GLU A 197 -2.26 -7.32 -18.05
N LEU A 198 -3.58 -7.39 -18.23
CA LEU A 198 -4.47 -7.95 -17.22
C LEU A 198 -4.25 -9.45 -17.08
N ARG A 199 -3.94 -9.94 -15.88
CA ARG A 199 -3.53 -11.34 -15.66
C ARG A 199 -4.60 -12.26 -15.12
N GLU A 200 -5.75 -11.72 -14.75
CA GLU A 200 -6.92 -12.48 -14.34
C GLU A 200 -8.20 -11.78 -14.80
N PRO A 201 -9.17 -12.51 -15.39
CA PRO A 201 -10.52 -11.99 -15.59
C PRO A 201 -11.21 -11.93 -14.22
N GLN A 202 -11.00 -10.84 -13.49
CA GLN A 202 -11.64 -10.59 -12.21
C GLN A 202 -12.94 -9.79 -12.41
N VAL A 203 -13.93 -10.08 -11.57
CA VAL A 203 -15.19 -9.32 -11.50
C VAL A 203 -14.92 -7.88 -11.04
N ALA A 204 -13.86 -7.67 -10.25
CA ALA A 204 -13.42 -6.36 -9.76
C ALA A 204 -11.89 -6.32 -9.61
N LEU A 205 -11.29 -5.13 -9.78
CA LEU A 205 -9.85 -4.88 -9.55
C LEU A 205 -9.58 -4.37 -8.12
N TYR A 206 -10.34 -4.86 -7.16
CA TYR A 206 -10.21 -4.56 -5.74
C TYR A 206 -10.81 -5.71 -4.92
N ASP A 207 -10.28 -5.93 -3.72
CA ASP A 207 -10.82 -6.91 -2.76
C ASP A 207 -11.87 -6.28 -1.84
N ASP A 208 -12.56 -7.08 -1.03
CA ASP A 208 -13.56 -6.62 -0.05
C ASP A 208 -13.01 -5.83 1.17
N PHE A 209 -11.71 -5.53 1.17
CA PHE A 209 -10.98 -4.89 2.26
C PHE A 209 -11.12 -5.63 3.60
N ALA A 210 -11.14 -6.97 3.56
CA ALA A 210 -11.18 -7.79 4.76
C ALA A 210 -10.01 -7.51 5.72
N THR A 211 -10.34 -7.25 6.98
CA THR A 211 -9.39 -6.87 8.03
C THR A 211 -9.89 -7.30 9.41
N TYR A 212 -8.97 -7.47 10.35
CA TYR A 212 -9.28 -7.56 11.78
C TYR A 212 -9.70 -6.22 12.37
N GLY A 213 -9.40 -5.11 11.68
CA GLY A 213 -9.87 -3.78 12.04
C GLY A 213 -8.89 -2.95 12.87
N PHE A 214 -7.67 -3.41 13.10
CA PHE A 214 -6.64 -2.66 13.83
C PHE A 214 -5.24 -2.87 13.22
N LYS A 215 -4.33 -1.94 13.49
CA LYS A 215 -2.91 -2.04 13.11
C LYS A 215 -2.03 -2.00 14.35
N PRO A 216 -1.25 -3.06 14.63
CA PRO A 216 -0.22 -3.04 15.67
C PRO A 216 0.89 -2.06 15.33
N GLN A 217 1.43 -1.41 16.36
CA GLN A 217 2.58 -0.51 16.22
C GLN A 217 3.61 -0.71 17.34
N PRO A 218 4.91 -0.65 17.02
CA PRO A 218 5.97 -0.67 18.02
C PRO A 218 5.82 0.45 19.04
N HIS A 219 5.80 0.11 20.32
CA HIS A 219 5.84 1.04 21.44
C HIS A 219 6.40 0.35 22.69
N ASP A 220 7.39 0.98 23.33
CA ASP A 220 8.01 0.53 24.59
C ASP A 220 8.31 -0.98 24.62
N GLY A 221 9.11 -1.46 23.66
CA GLY A 221 9.54 -2.87 23.60
C GLY A 221 8.41 -3.87 23.40
N GLY A 222 7.28 -3.45 22.83
CA GLY A 222 6.20 -4.35 22.40
C GLY A 222 5.27 -3.67 21.42
N LEU A 223 4.03 -4.13 21.33
CA LEU A 223 3.04 -3.61 20.40
C LEU A 223 1.90 -2.89 21.12
N VAL A 224 1.37 -1.84 20.48
CA VAL A 224 0.11 -1.19 20.84
C VAL A 224 -0.84 -1.16 19.65
N VAL A 225 -2.12 -0.93 19.91
CA VAL A 225 -3.09 -0.58 18.86
C VAL A 225 -2.79 0.82 18.35
N GLY A 226 -2.08 0.91 17.21
CA GLY A 226 -1.66 2.17 16.62
C GLY A 226 -2.70 2.80 15.70
N ALA A 227 -3.50 1.98 15.02
CA ALA A 227 -4.65 2.42 14.24
C ALA A 227 -5.84 1.48 14.43
N LEU A 228 -7.05 2.00 14.23
CA LEU A 228 -8.30 1.27 14.44
C LEU A 228 -9.38 1.74 13.45
N TRP A 229 -10.01 0.79 12.76
CA TRP A 229 -11.20 1.01 11.96
C TRP A 229 -12.43 1.11 12.86
N ARG A 230 -13.16 2.22 12.76
CA ARG A 230 -14.40 2.45 13.52
C ARG A 230 -15.45 1.40 13.16
N GLY A 231 -16.08 0.80 14.16
CA GLY A 231 -17.13 -0.20 13.97
C GLY A 231 -16.66 -1.56 13.41
N SER A 232 -15.34 -1.76 13.27
CA SER A 232 -14.74 -3.05 12.88
C SER A 232 -14.92 -4.12 13.95
N SER A 233 -14.57 -5.38 13.63
CA SER A 233 -14.58 -6.47 14.61
C SER A 233 -13.72 -6.16 15.84
N ALA A 234 -12.50 -5.62 15.65
CA ALA A 234 -11.63 -5.22 16.74
C ALA A 234 -12.26 -4.17 17.66
N ALA A 235 -12.82 -3.10 17.08
CA ALA A 235 -13.47 -2.04 17.85
C ALA A 235 -14.70 -2.56 18.61
N LYS A 236 -15.50 -3.43 17.98
CA LYS A 236 -16.67 -4.06 18.62
C LYS A 236 -16.29 -5.03 19.73
N ALA A 237 -15.13 -5.70 19.60
CA ALA A 237 -14.58 -6.56 20.64
C ALA A 237 -14.02 -5.76 21.83
N GLY A 238 -13.85 -4.44 21.71
CA GLY A 238 -13.41 -3.57 22.81
C GLY A 238 -11.96 -3.10 22.74
N LEU A 239 -11.25 -3.35 21.62
CA LEU A 239 -9.95 -2.73 21.38
C LEU A 239 -10.10 -1.23 21.16
N GLU A 240 -9.21 -0.44 21.76
CA GLU A 240 -9.07 0.99 21.49
C GLU A 240 -7.62 1.36 21.17
N LEU A 241 -7.44 2.53 20.56
CA LEU A 241 -6.11 3.09 20.29
C LEU A 241 -5.29 3.18 21.59
N GLY A 242 -4.03 2.77 21.50
CA GLY A 242 -3.10 2.78 22.63
C GLY A 242 -3.18 1.56 23.55
N ASP A 243 -4.12 0.62 23.35
CA ASP A 243 -4.10 -0.65 24.08
C ASP A 243 -2.77 -1.35 23.88
N ARG A 244 -2.12 -1.76 24.97
CA ARG A 244 -0.93 -2.61 24.87
C ARG A 244 -1.36 -4.01 24.50
N LEU A 245 -0.89 -4.47 23.35
CA LEU A 245 -1.08 -5.83 22.87
C LEU A 245 -0.01 -6.66 23.59
N VAL A 246 -0.41 -7.72 24.30
CA VAL A 246 0.51 -8.62 25.02
C VAL A 246 0.64 -9.99 24.34
N GLU A 247 -0.41 -10.42 23.64
CA GLU A 247 -0.40 -11.65 22.87
C GLU A 247 -1.34 -11.50 21.67
N ILE A 248 -0.93 -11.97 20.51
CA ILE A 248 -1.76 -12.03 19.31
C ILE A 248 -1.65 -13.44 18.75
N ASP A 249 -2.78 -14.14 18.69
CA ASP A 249 -2.92 -15.51 18.18
C ASP A 249 -1.91 -16.49 18.80
N GLY A 250 -1.72 -16.40 20.12
CA GLY A 250 -0.78 -17.24 20.87
C GLY A 250 0.68 -16.79 20.82
N GLN A 251 1.00 -15.70 20.11
CA GLN A 251 2.35 -15.13 20.05
C GLN A 251 2.51 -13.95 21.00
N ASP A 252 3.46 -14.06 21.94
CA ASP A 252 3.85 -12.95 22.82
C ASP A 252 4.39 -11.78 21.99
N THR A 253 3.93 -10.58 22.32
CA THR A 253 4.25 -9.36 21.55
C THR A 253 5.37 -8.53 22.18
N THR A 254 6.11 -9.09 23.13
CA THR A 254 7.28 -8.43 23.72
C THR A 254 8.47 -8.58 22.76
N ALA A 255 9.12 -7.47 22.47
CA ALA A 255 10.29 -7.43 21.61
C ALA A 255 11.43 -6.71 22.35
N PRO A 256 12.48 -7.44 22.80
CA PRO A 256 13.57 -6.86 23.59
C PRO A 256 14.48 -5.93 22.77
N ASN A 257 14.42 -6.01 21.45
CA ASN A 257 15.21 -5.20 20.53
C ASN A 257 14.49 -5.03 19.19
N PHE A 258 15.07 -4.23 18.30
CA PHE A 258 14.49 -3.90 17.01
C PHE A 258 14.35 -5.14 16.08
N ASP A 259 15.34 -6.03 16.05
CA ASP A 259 15.28 -7.23 15.20
C ASP A 259 14.15 -8.17 15.63
N ALA A 260 13.98 -8.34 16.95
CA ALA A 260 12.85 -9.07 17.51
C ALA A 260 11.51 -8.39 17.18
N MET A 261 11.46 -7.06 17.17
CA MET A 261 10.27 -6.31 16.76
C MET A 261 9.94 -6.54 15.29
N CYS A 262 10.93 -6.55 14.40
CA CYS A 262 10.72 -6.81 12.98
C CYS A 262 10.26 -8.24 12.71
N THR A 263 10.85 -9.21 13.42
CA THR A 263 10.41 -10.62 13.39
C THR A 263 8.95 -10.73 13.84
N LEU A 264 8.62 -10.11 14.98
CA LEU A 264 7.27 -10.09 15.53
C LEU A 264 6.26 -9.47 14.55
N LEU A 265 6.57 -8.33 13.93
CA LEU A 265 5.67 -7.69 12.96
C LEU A 265 5.43 -8.57 11.72
N ASN A 266 6.44 -9.32 11.29
CA ASN A 266 6.33 -10.25 10.16
C ASN A 266 5.52 -11.50 10.54
N ASP A 267 5.75 -12.05 11.73
CA ASP A 267 5.07 -13.26 12.22
C ASP A 267 3.60 -12.99 12.58
N VAL A 268 3.34 -11.88 13.29
CA VAL A 268 1.99 -11.41 13.62
C VAL A 268 1.23 -11.06 12.35
N GLY A 269 1.95 -10.66 11.29
CA GLY A 269 1.53 -10.69 9.89
C GLY A 269 0.02 -10.71 9.68
N LEU A 270 -0.70 -9.70 10.19
CA LEU A 270 -2.17 -9.66 10.15
C LEU A 270 -2.72 -9.51 8.71
N TYR A 271 -1.80 -9.46 7.76
CA TYR A 271 -2.01 -9.45 6.33
C TYR A 271 -1.82 -10.88 5.81
N GLY A 272 -2.89 -11.68 5.80
CA GLY A 272 -2.93 -12.92 5.01
C GLY A 272 -3.31 -14.23 5.72
N SER A 273 -3.72 -14.23 6.98
CA SER A 273 -4.12 -15.47 7.67
C SER A 273 -5.62 -15.78 7.50
N ASN A 274 -5.90 -16.73 6.59
CA ASN A 274 -6.97 -17.76 6.58
C ASN A 274 -8.42 -17.41 6.98
N ASP A 275 -8.81 -16.14 7.04
CA ASP A 275 -10.13 -15.63 7.47
C ASP A 275 -10.58 -16.13 8.86
N ALA A 276 -9.64 -16.67 9.64
CA ALA A 276 -9.92 -17.19 10.97
C ALA A 276 -10.09 -16.05 11.97
N THR A 277 -10.89 -16.27 13.01
CA THR A 277 -10.91 -15.39 14.18
C THR A 277 -9.60 -15.57 14.95
N ILE A 278 -8.97 -14.46 15.33
CA ILE A 278 -7.76 -14.46 16.15
C ILE A 278 -8.06 -14.07 17.60
N ALA A 279 -7.28 -14.60 18.53
CA ALA A 279 -7.26 -14.14 19.91
C ALA A 279 -6.30 -12.96 20.07
N VAL A 280 -6.77 -11.84 20.64
CA VAL A 280 -5.94 -10.68 20.93
C VAL A 280 -6.02 -10.40 22.42
N THR A 281 -4.91 -10.64 23.14
CA THR A 281 -4.81 -10.29 24.55
C THR A 281 -4.25 -8.88 24.68
N ARG A 282 -5.03 -7.99 25.31
CA ARG A 282 -4.64 -6.61 25.60
C ARG A 282 -4.34 -6.41 27.09
N LEU A 283 -3.62 -5.33 27.40
CA LEU A 283 -3.40 -4.81 28.74
C LEU A 283 -3.83 -3.33 28.76
N ARG A 284 -4.87 -3.00 29.52
CA ARG A 284 -5.32 -1.63 29.77
C ARG A 284 -5.53 -1.41 31.27
N ASN A 285 -4.92 -0.37 31.82
CA ASN A 285 -5.04 -0.02 33.26
C ASN A 285 -4.73 -1.20 34.21
N GLY A 286 -3.75 -2.04 33.85
CA GLY A 286 -3.35 -3.21 34.64
C GLY A 286 -4.22 -4.45 34.44
N VAL A 287 -5.33 -4.36 33.70
CA VAL A 287 -6.23 -5.49 33.42
C VAL A 287 -5.83 -6.15 32.11
N ARG A 288 -5.58 -7.47 32.17
CA ARG A 288 -5.40 -8.32 30.98
C ARG A 288 -6.74 -8.89 30.55
N GLU A 289 -7.03 -8.78 29.27
CA GLU A 289 -8.27 -9.30 28.68
C GLU A 289 -7.98 -9.86 27.28
N THR A 290 -8.53 -11.04 26.98
CA THR A 290 -8.40 -11.70 25.68
C THR A 290 -9.69 -11.52 24.89
N LEU A 291 -9.56 -10.94 23.70
CA LEU A 291 -10.64 -10.58 22.79
C LEU A 291 -10.60 -11.48 21.56
N GLN A 292 -11.76 -11.89 21.07
CA GLN A 292 -11.88 -12.64 19.82
C GLN A 292 -12.18 -11.66 18.67
N VAL A 293 -11.28 -11.58 17.70
CA VAL A 293 -11.35 -10.62 16.61
C VAL A 293 -11.46 -11.35 15.28
N ALA A 294 -12.62 -11.23 14.63
CA ALA A 294 -12.86 -11.84 13.33
C ALA A 294 -12.29 -10.97 12.21
N ARG A 295 -11.82 -11.61 11.14
CA ARG A 295 -11.51 -10.92 9.89
C ARG A 295 -12.80 -10.65 9.13
N THR A 296 -13.15 -9.38 8.95
CA THR A 296 -14.41 -8.98 8.32
C THR A 296 -14.19 -7.96 7.21
N PRO A 297 -14.94 -8.04 6.10
CA PRO A 297 -14.85 -7.05 5.04
C PRO A 297 -15.37 -5.68 5.51
N LEU A 298 -14.67 -4.62 5.10
CA LEU A 298 -15.09 -3.24 5.36
C LEU A 298 -16.10 -2.73 4.33
N LEU A 299 -16.07 -3.30 3.12
CA LEU A 299 -17.04 -3.04 2.08
C LEU A 299 -17.99 -4.23 1.94
N PRO A 300 -19.26 -4.02 1.57
CA PRO A 300 -20.11 -5.14 1.22
C PRO A 300 -19.50 -5.90 0.03
N GLY A 301 -19.48 -7.24 0.11
CA GLY A 301 -19.10 -8.09 -1.02
C GLY A 301 -20.03 -7.84 -2.21
N LYS A 302 -19.46 -7.84 -3.43
CA LYS A 302 -20.24 -7.80 -4.68
C LYS A 302 -20.76 -9.17 -5.04
#